data_AF-A0A654M0H0-F1
#
_entry.id   AF-A0A654M0H0-F1
#
_cell.length_a   1.000
_cell.length_b   1.000
_cell.length_c   1.000
_cell.angle_alpha   90.00
_cell.angle_beta   90.00
_cell.angle_gamma   90.00
#
_symmetry.space_group_name_H-M   'P 1'
#
loop_
_entity.id
_entity.type
_entity.pdbx_description
1 polymer ?
#
loop_
_entity_poly.entity_id
_entity_poly.type
_entity_poly.pdbx_seq_one_letter_code
_entity_poly.pdbx_strand_id
1 'polypeptide(L)' 'MTKFSRKSGRWWFVFGSILIIMGIIFQLQSISLIGPSSSFMYSNHDWTLNGYIIIGTGIIVLVIGIYVKTVRYKKL' A
#
# COMPACT_ATOMS: atom_id res chain seq x y z
N MET A 1 -30.62 2.49 0.27
CA MET A 1 -29.19 2.29 0.62
C MET A 1 -28.35 2.58 -0.63
N THR A 2 -27.39 3.52 -0.58
CA THR A 2 -26.86 4.21 -1.77
C THR A 2 -25.75 3.44 -2.51
N LYS A 3 -25.75 3.50 -3.85
CA LYS A 3 -24.69 2.98 -4.77
C LYS A 3 -23.25 3.37 -4.34
N PHE A 4 -23.11 4.43 -3.55
CA PHE A 4 -21.86 4.98 -3.04
C PHE A 4 -20.99 3.94 -2.31
N SER A 5 -21.59 3.07 -1.50
CA SER A 5 -20.83 2.08 -0.72
C SER A 5 -20.25 0.92 -1.54
N ARG A 6 -20.75 0.64 -2.76
CA ARG A 6 -20.16 -0.41 -3.62
C ARG A 6 -18.88 0.05 -4.31
N LYS A 7 -18.77 1.34 -4.65
CA LYS A 7 -17.55 1.90 -5.24
C LYS A 7 -16.44 2.05 -4.18
N SER A 8 -16.77 2.38 -2.94
CA SER A 8 -15.77 2.66 -1.89
C SER A 8 -14.81 1.49 -1.63
N GLY A 9 -15.29 0.25 -1.50
CA GLY A 9 -14.42 -0.92 -1.27
C GLY A 9 -13.39 -1.16 -2.38
N ARG A 10 -13.75 -0.88 -3.64
CA ARG A 10 -12.81 -0.96 -4.77
C ARG A 10 -11.70 0.08 -4.68
N TRP A 11 -12.04 1.30 -4.25
CA TRP A 11 -11.05 2.37 -4.06
C TRP A 11 -10.06 2.01 -2.96
N TRP A 12 -10.53 1.51 -1.82
CA TRP A 12 -9.65 1.06 -0.72
C TRP A 12 -8.67 -0.03 -1.17
N PHE A 13 -9.14 -1.00 -1.97
CA PHE A 13 -8.26 -2.02 -2.53
C PHE A 13 -7.14 -1.41 -3.40
N VAL A 14 -7.50 -0.50 -4.31
CA VAL A 14 -6.53 0.17 -5.20
C VAL A 14 -5.52 1.00 -4.41
N PHE A 15 -5.97 1.79 -3.43
CA PHE A 15 -5.08 2.58 -2.58
C PHE A 15 -4.11 1.70 -1.78
N GLY A 16 -4.60 0.61 -1.19
CA GLY A 16 -3.74 -0.34 -0.48
C GLY A 16 -2.66 -0.94 -1.39
N SER A 17 -3.02 -1.35 -2.61
CA SER A 17 -2.05 -1.89 -3.58
C SER A 17 -0.98 -0.86 -3.97
N ILE A 18 -1.36 0.40 -4.20
CA ILE A 18 -0.41 1.47 -4.55
C ILE A 18 0.60 1.69 -3.42
N LEU A 19 0.13 1.74 -2.17
CA LEU A 19 1.00 1.92 -1.01
C LEU A 19 2.01 0.77 -0.90
N ILE A 20 1.57 -0.48 -1.07
CA ILE A 20 2.48 -1.64 -1.03
C ILE A 20 3.56 -1.52 -2.10
N ILE A 21 3.18 -1.19 -3.34
CA ILE A 21 4.14 -1.02 -4.45
C ILE A 21 5.14 0.11 -4.14
N MET A 22 4.66 1.25 -3.65
CA MET A 22 5.53 2.38 -3.27
C MET A 22 6.49 2.02 -2.15
N GLY A 23 6.01 1.35 -1.09
CA GLY A 23 6.86 0.94 0.02
C GLY A 23 7.93 -0.08 -0.39
N ILE A 24 7.61 -1.01 -1.31
CA ILE A 24 8.60 -1.91 -1.93
C ILE A 24 9.65 -1.09 -2.69
N ILE A 25 9.22 -0.12 -3.52
CA ILE A 25 10.16 0.73 -4.26
C ILE A 25 11.10 1.48 -3.31
N PHE A 26 10.60 2.03 -2.21
CA PHE A 26 11.42 2.77 -1.24
C PHE A 26 12.43 1.86 -0.55
N GLN A 27 12.01 0.64 -0.18
CA GLN A 27 12.91 -0.36 0.39
C GLN A 27 13.99 -0.80 -0.60
N LEU A 28 13.66 -0.96 -1.89
CA LEU A 28 14.61 -1.36 -2.91
C LEU A 28 15.56 -0.22 -3.31
N GLN A 29 15.08 1.03 -3.31
CA GLN A 29 15.92 2.21 -3.52
C GLN A 29 16.89 2.44 -2.36
N SER A 30 16.47 2.16 -1.12
CA SER A 30 17.34 2.39 0.04
C SER A 30 18.58 1.49 0.05
N ILE A 31 18.50 0.32 -0.59
CA ILE A 31 19.61 -0.61 -0.75
C ILE A 31 20.29 -0.53 -2.13
N SER A 32 19.93 0.45 -2.98
CA SER A 32 20.41 0.59 -4.38
C SER A 32 20.21 -0.66 -5.24
N LEU A 33 19.21 -1.49 -4.94
CA LEU A 33 18.81 -2.55 -5.88
C LEU A 33 18.14 -1.92 -7.11
N ILE A 34 17.43 -0.81 -6.90
CA ILE A 34 16.85 0.01 -7.97
C ILE A 34 17.20 1.49 -7.74
N GLY A 35 17.33 2.25 -8.83
CA GLY A 35 17.67 3.69 -8.76
C GLY A 35 19.17 3.97 -8.64
N PRO A 36 19.57 5.25 -8.79
CA PRO A 36 20.98 5.64 -8.79
C PRO A 36 21.54 5.74 -7.36
N SER A 37 22.84 5.48 -7.20
CA SER A 37 23.57 5.62 -5.93
C SER A 37 23.62 7.07 -5.43
N SER A 38 23.38 8.04 -6.31
CA SER A 38 23.23 9.46 -5.96
C SER A 38 21.86 9.81 -5.36
N SER A 39 20.95 8.85 -5.24
CA SER A 39 19.64 9.05 -4.61
C SER A 39 19.81 9.36 -3.13
N PHE A 40 19.01 10.32 -2.63
CA PHE A 40 18.94 10.62 -1.19
C PHE A 40 18.42 9.44 -0.35
N MET A 41 17.79 8.44 -0.98
CA MET A 41 17.30 7.24 -0.31
C MET A 41 18.41 6.20 -0.10
N TYR A 42 19.47 6.21 -0.91
CA TYR A 42 20.49 5.16 -0.88
C TYR A 42 21.27 5.14 0.44
N SER A 43 21.52 3.94 0.96
CA SER A 43 22.25 3.68 2.21
C SER A 43 21.63 4.38 3.42
N ASN A 44 20.34 4.69 3.34
CA ASN A 44 19.62 5.40 4.39
C ASN A 44 18.70 4.44 5.15
N HIS A 45 18.98 4.26 6.44
CA HIS A 45 18.24 3.37 7.32
C HIS A 45 16.80 3.85 7.54
N ASP A 46 16.56 5.17 7.57
CA ASP A 46 15.22 5.73 7.75
C ASP A 46 14.32 5.38 6.57
N TRP A 47 14.84 5.48 5.34
CA TRP A 47 14.07 5.13 4.14
C TRP A 47 13.78 3.63 4.02
N THR A 48 14.65 2.80 4.57
CA THR A 48 14.42 1.35 4.74
C THR A 48 13.23 1.12 5.68
N LEU A 49 13.27 1.71 6.88
CA LEU A 49 12.17 1.55 7.85
C LEU A 49 10.85 2.12 7.31
N ASN A 50 10.90 3.29 6.67
CA ASN A 50 9.74 3.93 6.06
C ASN A 50 9.12 3.04 4.97
N GLY A 51 9.94 2.37 4.16
CA GLY A 51 9.48 1.40 3.17
C GLY A 51 8.62 0.30 3.81
N TYR A 52 9.10 -0.32 4.89
CA TYR A 52 8.34 -1.33 5.64
C TYR A 52 7.06 -0.79 6.28
N ILE A 53 7.10 0.41 6.87
CA ILE A 53 5.91 1.04 7.48
C ILE A 53 4.84 1.31 6.41
N ILE A 54 5.24 1.79 5.24
CA ILE A 54 4.33 2.05 4.12
C ILE A 54 3.73 0.72 3.61
N ILE A 55 4.53 -0.34 3.48
CA ILE A 55 4.04 -1.68 3.12
C ILE A 55 2.99 -2.16 4.14
N GLY A 56 3.31 -2.09 5.44
CA GLY A 56 2.40 -2.50 6.50
C GLY A 56 1.07 -1.72 6.47
N THR A 57 1.15 -0.40 6.28
CA THR A 57 -0.02 0.46 6.13
C THR A 57 -0.86 0.08 4.90
N GLY A 58 -0.20 -0.18 3.77
CA GLY A 58 -0.85 -0.62 2.54
C GLY A 58 -1.58 -1.95 2.71
N ILE A 59 -0.99 -2.91 3.43
CA ILE A 59 -1.62 -4.20 3.76
C ILE A 59 -2.89 -3.97 4.60
N ILE A 60 -2.83 -3.13 5.64
CA ILE A 60 -4.00 -2.81 6.49
C ILE A 60 -5.13 -2.23 5.63
N VAL A 61 -4.82 -1.25 4.78
CA VAL A 61 -5.81 -0.62 3.88
C VAL A 61 -6.41 -1.63 2.90
N LEU A 62 -5.59 -2.51 2.34
CA LEU A 62 -6.02 -3.55 1.40
C LEU A 62 -6.95 -4.56 2.08
N VAL A 63 -6.62 -5.01 3.30
CA VAL A 63 -7.45 -5.91 4.11
C VAL A 63 -8.81 -5.26 4.43
N ILE A 64 -8.83 -3.98 4.80
CA ILE A 64 -10.08 -3.24 5.04
C ILE A 64 -10.92 -3.21 3.75
N GLY A 65 -10.31 -2.91 2.60
CA GLY A 65 -10.99 -2.90 1.30
C GLY A 65 -11.63 -4.26 0.97
N ILE A 66 -10.91 -5.36 1.19
CA ILE A 66 -11.42 -6.73 1.03
C ILE A 66 -12.56 -7.00 2.01
N TYR A 67 -12.38 -6.69 3.29
CA TYR A 67 -13.38 -6.93 4.32
C TYR A 67 -14.70 -6.23 4.01
N VAL A 68 -14.65 -4.93 3.67
CA VAL A 68 -15.82 -4.15 3.26
C VAL A 68 -16.51 -4.77 2.05
N LYS A 69 -15.75 -5.26 1.05
CA LYS A 69 -16.31 -5.93 -0.11
C LYS A 69 -16.99 -7.27 0.26
N THR A 70 -16.34 -8.09 1.08
CA THR A 70 -16.79 -9.44 1.43
C THR A 70 -18.00 -9.43 2.37
N VAL A 71 -18.00 -8.59 3.41
CA VAL A 71 -19.16 -8.43 4.32
C VAL A 71 -20.37 -7.94 3.54
N ARG A 72 -20.18 -7.06 2.55
CA ARG A 72 -21.27 -6.61 1.66
C ARG A 72 -21.79 -7.71 0.75
N TYR A 73 -20.93 -8.59 0.24
CA TYR A 73 -21.33 -9.72 -0.61
C TYR A 73 -22.23 -10.70 0.14
N LYS A 74 -21.93 -11.01 1.41
CA LYS A 74 -22.76 -11.94 2.23
C LYS A 74 -24.13 -11.38 2.65
N LYS A 75 -24.37 -10.06 2.48
CA LYS A 75 -25.62 -9.39 2.86
C LYS A 75 -26.61 -9.23 1.70
N LEU A 76 -26.23 -9.62 0.49
CA LEU A 76 -27.04 -9.62 -0.74
C LEU A 76 -27.52 -11.05 -1.01
#